data_AF-A0A3B8U3G2-F1
#
_entry.id   AF-A0A3B8U3G2-F1
#
_cell.length_a   1.000
_cell.length_b   1.000
_cell.length_c   1.000
_cell.angle_alpha   90.00
_cell.angle_beta   90.00
_cell.angle_gamma   90.00
#
_symmetry.space_group_name_H-M   'P 1'
#
loop_
_entity.id
_entity.type
_entity.pdbx_description
1 polymer ?
#
loop_
_entity_poly.entity_id
_entity_poly.type
_entity_poly.pdbx_seq_one_letter_code
_entity_poly.pdbx_strand_id
1 'polypeptide(L)'
;MRSIEQFVKSAREDKPVYITDVRSAFQKEGTRRFFVHVHLYEGQTQVFPLRIPEARDEEQRAFTASYVRAFVYNLLSTLGALKIGIYVDLSDRELVSVAENLREDFQTDRSKAERTGFGKCLNVNDRIIRALPGDHGAFRFEIEDISKEPAVRQKTEEAGDAAAFTELPAMAESLFLLGIDVGGTDVKFAVSRSGKLVHCEELNWNPAASANVEELTDPITESAVRLMHEFGEGRKWDAIGVSWPDVIIRNKIVGGETPKTKGLRENRERDYEEQLSTLSGLCERLGELTVSGSGVMCCNDGPMAAFTDAVEMAAAGEDVSRGFFAYTLGTELGTGWVEPSGRIPQIPLEVYNCIIDLGSCRAQDFRAEDVRSIRNINTLIPGTLQKYAGQSGVFRLAFRDLPDKEPEIFREAMERGLFEVRRDDGSPDGRFVTVPTEPVDRRKECLEFFMEKAAGGESEVCRDIFRAVGEFIAVTWAENEYLLHPAAKERTLFGRLVKRKECFDLIREGAAKREPSLVLKCADAGLAVTPLMKQLEEDPVFTVAQFAQAVGALYFGCLALK
;
A
#
# COMPACT_ATOMS: atom_id res chain seq x y z
N MET A 1 -13.47 13.57 -24.40
CA MET A 1 -12.10 13.18 -24.03
C MET A 1 -11.20 14.38 -24.19
N ARG A 2 -10.17 14.49 -23.35
CA ARG A 2 -9.29 15.66 -23.28
C ARG A 2 -7.97 15.42 -24.02
N SER A 3 -7.49 16.41 -24.77
CA SER A 3 -6.14 16.42 -25.38
C SER A 3 -5.07 16.86 -24.37
N ILE A 4 -3.77 16.73 -24.68
CA ILE A 4 -2.67 17.25 -23.83
C ILE A 4 -2.92 18.70 -23.42
N GLU A 5 -3.30 19.57 -24.36
CA GLU A 5 -3.58 20.98 -24.09
C GLU A 5 -4.68 21.17 -23.03
N GLN A 6 -5.73 20.35 -23.08
CA GLN A 6 -6.82 20.40 -22.10
C GLN A 6 -6.39 19.87 -20.72
N PHE A 7 -5.49 18.89 -20.67
CA PHE A 7 -4.89 18.43 -19.43
C PHE A 7 -4.02 19.49 -18.78
N VAL A 8 -3.09 20.09 -19.56
CA VAL A 8 -2.25 21.21 -19.12
C VAL A 8 -3.11 22.38 -18.61
N LYS A 9 -4.17 22.74 -19.34
CA LYS A 9 -5.11 23.78 -18.88
C LYS A 9 -5.79 23.39 -17.57
N SER A 10 -6.27 22.15 -17.43
CA SER A 10 -6.92 21.68 -16.20
C SER A 10 -5.97 21.72 -15.01
N ALA A 11 -4.72 21.30 -15.21
CA ALA A 11 -3.67 21.32 -14.20
C ALA A 11 -3.41 22.75 -13.67
N ARG A 12 -3.32 23.74 -14.57
CA ARG A 12 -3.18 25.18 -14.23
C ARG A 12 -4.38 25.74 -13.48
N GLU A 13 -5.58 25.24 -13.77
CA GLU A 13 -6.82 25.59 -13.06
C GLU A 13 -6.95 24.86 -11.71
N ASP A 14 -5.89 24.20 -11.25
CA ASP A 14 -5.83 23.45 -9.99
C ASP A 14 -6.88 22.32 -9.90
N LYS A 15 -7.24 21.75 -11.06
CA LYS A 15 -8.14 20.61 -11.16
C LYS A 15 -7.34 19.31 -11.23
N PRO A 16 -7.89 18.20 -10.71
CA PRO A 16 -7.29 16.90 -10.91
C PRO A 16 -7.14 16.55 -12.40
N VAL A 17 -6.01 15.96 -12.75
CA VAL A 17 -5.73 15.37 -14.05
C VAL A 17 -5.31 13.94 -13.81
N TYR A 18 -6.27 13.02 -13.86
CA TYR A 18 -6.02 11.64 -13.45
C TYR A 18 -5.13 10.90 -14.44
N ILE A 19 -4.17 10.13 -13.93
CA ILE A 19 -3.22 9.36 -14.74
C ILE A 19 -3.95 8.37 -15.68
N THR A 20 -5.09 7.84 -15.26
CA THR A 20 -5.92 6.92 -16.04
C THR A 20 -6.64 7.60 -17.20
N ASP A 21 -7.04 8.88 -17.03
CA ASP A 21 -7.62 9.70 -18.10
C ASP A 21 -6.55 10.07 -19.13
N VAL A 22 -5.35 10.44 -18.66
CA VAL A 22 -4.20 10.73 -19.52
C VAL A 22 -3.82 9.50 -20.32
N ARG A 23 -3.67 8.34 -19.67
CA ARG A 23 -3.40 7.05 -20.36
C ARG A 23 -4.45 6.78 -21.43
N SER A 24 -5.73 6.89 -21.11
CA SER A 24 -6.82 6.60 -22.06
C SER A 24 -6.78 7.54 -23.28
N ALA A 25 -6.52 8.83 -23.07
CA ALA A 25 -6.37 9.80 -24.14
C ALA A 25 -5.13 9.51 -25.01
N PHE A 26 -4.00 9.22 -24.36
CA PHE A 26 -2.72 8.94 -25.01
C PHE A 26 -2.79 7.66 -25.85
N GLN A 27 -3.45 6.61 -25.36
CA GLN A 27 -3.67 5.38 -26.14
C GLN A 27 -4.53 5.60 -27.39
N LYS A 28 -5.48 6.55 -27.33
CA LYS A 28 -6.37 6.84 -28.45
C LYS A 28 -5.74 7.78 -29.49
N GLU A 29 -5.03 8.80 -29.04
CA GLU A 29 -4.54 9.91 -29.88
C GLU A 29 -3.05 9.78 -30.23
N GLY A 30 -2.29 9.02 -29.44
CA GLY A 30 -0.84 8.87 -29.58
C GLY A 30 -0.45 7.99 -30.77
N THR A 31 0.54 8.49 -31.53
CA THR A 31 1.10 7.82 -32.71
C THR A 31 2.49 7.24 -32.44
N ARG A 32 3.22 7.82 -31.47
CA ARG A 32 4.60 7.45 -31.15
C ARG A 32 4.60 6.32 -30.13
N ARG A 33 5.34 5.24 -30.41
CA ARG A 33 5.34 4.03 -29.58
C ARG A 33 6.43 4.11 -28.52
N PHE A 34 6.07 3.79 -27.28
CA PHE A 34 6.96 3.75 -26.13
C PHE A 34 6.63 2.51 -25.30
N PHE A 35 7.38 1.43 -25.47
CA PHE A 35 7.12 0.18 -24.76
C PHE A 35 7.95 0.10 -23.50
N VAL A 36 7.31 -0.23 -22.38
CA VAL A 36 7.97 -0.43 -21.09
C VAL A 36 7.88 -1.91 -20.72
N HIS A 37 9.03 -2.57 -20.62
CA HIS A 37 9.18 -3.97 -20.23
C HIS A 37 9.71 -4.03 -18.80
N VAL A 38 8.87 -4.46 -17.87
CA VAL A 38 9.22 -4.59 -16.45
C VAL A 38 9.63 -6.03 -16.17
N HIS A 39 10.90 -6.24 -15.82
CA HIS A 39 11.42 -7.55 -15.46
C HIS A 39 11.26 -7.77 -13.95
N LEU A 40 10.32 -8.61 -13.55
CA LEU A 40 9.94 -8.86 -12.17
C LEU A 40 10.92 -9.78 -11.44
N TYR A 41 10.84 -9.81 -10.11
CA TYR A 41 11.70 -10.61 -9.23
C TYR A 41 11.56 -12.12 -9.40
N GLU A 42 10.39 -12.59 -9.84
CA GLU A 42 10.11 -14.01 -10.08
C GLU A 42 10.39 -14.43 -11.53
N GLY A 43 11.07 -13.57 -12.30
CA GLY A 43 11.56 -13.88 -13.65
C GLY A 43 10.54 -13.66 -14.77
N GLN A 44 9.29 -13.25 -14.45
CA GLN A 44 8.34 -12.84 -15.48
C GLN A 44 8.68 -11.44 -16.00
N THR A 45 8.32 -11.17 -17.26
CA THR A 45 8.35 -9.82 -17.84
C THR A 45 6.92 -9.37 -18.11
N GLN A 46 6.55 -8.19 -17.61
CA GLN A 46 5.30 -7.52 -17.98
C GLN A 46 5.58 -6.42 -18.99
N VAL A 47 4.74 -6.32 -20.01
CA VAL A 47 4.90 -5.34 -21.10
C VAL A 47 3.75 -4.36 -21.09
N PHE A 48 4.10 -3.07 -21.07
CA PHE A 48 3.17 -1.96 -21.08
C PHE A 48 3.40 -1.11 -22.33
N PRO A 49 2.55 -1.29 -23.37
CA PRO A 49 2.64 -0.48 -24.57
C PRO A 49 2.04 0.90 -24.30
N LEU A 50 2.86 1.96 -24.34
CA LEU A 50 2.38 3.33 -24.29
C LEU A 50 2.36 3.94 -25.69
N ARG A 51 1.36 4.79 -25.94
CA ARG A 51 1.29 5.64 -27.13
C ARG A 51 1.41 7.08 -26.70
N ILE A 52 2.43 7.77 -27.18
CA ILE A 52 2.73 9.15 -26.78
C ILE A 52 2.35 10.10 -27.93
N PRO A 53 1.41 11.04 -27.73
CA PRO A 53 1.08 12.05 -28.74
C PRO A 53 2.20 13.07 -28.91
N GLU A 54 2.33 13.68 -30.09
CA GLU A 54 3.31 14.74 -30.37
C GLU A 54 3.06 15.97 -29.49
N ALA A 55 4.13 16.51 -28.89
CA ALA A 55 4.08 17.74 -28.11
C ALA A 55 4.40 18.96 -28.99
N ARG A 56 3.55 19.99 -28.94
CA ARG A 56 3.70 21.18 -29.79
C ARG A 56 4.61 22.26 -29.19
N ASP A 57 4.75 22.25 -27.88
CA ASP A 57 5.47 23.26 -27.11
C ASP A 57 6.17 22.62 -25.90
N GLU A 58 6.93 23.44 -25.17
CA GLU A 58 7.74 22.98 -24.04
C GLU A 58 6.91 22.48 -22.86
N GLU A 59 5.73 23.07 -22.66
CA GLU A 59 4.87 22.67 -21.55
C GLU A 59 4.21 21.32 -21.82
N GLN A 60 3.81 21.04 -23.06
CA GLN A 60 3.32 19.74 -23.48
C GLN A 60 4.42 18.67 -23.39
N ARG A 61 5.68 19.02 -23.73
CA ARG A 61 6.84 18.15 -23.54
C ARG A 61 7.07 17.83 -22.06
N ALA A 62 7.05 18.85 -21.20
CA ALA A 62 7.20 18.68 -19.75
C ALA A 62 6.07 17.83 -19.15
N PHE A 63 4.82 18.04 -19.58
CA PHE A 63 3.66 17.24 -19.18
C PHE A 63 3.82 15.78 -19.59
N THR A 64 4.27 15.53 -20.83
CA THR A 64 4.54 14.18 -21.35
C THR A 64 5.61 13.47 -20.52
N ALA A 65 6.73 14.14 -20.24
CA ALA A 65 7.77 13.60 -19.38
C ALA A 65 7.25 13.32 -17.94
N SER A 66 6.38 14.19 -17.41
CA SER A 66 5.75 13.99 -16.11
C SER A 66 4.86 12.75 -16.09
N TYR A 67 4.06 12.53 -17.14
CA TYR A 67 3.26 11.32 -17.30
C TYR A 67 4.11 10.07 -17.33
N VAL A 68 5.21 10.06 -18.11
CA VAL A 68 6.11 8.89 -18.21
C VAL A 68 6.79 8.62 -16.85
N ARG A 69 7.30 9.64 -16.17
CA ARG A 69 7.86 9.49 -14.81
C ARG A 69 6.83 8.90 -13.84
N ALA A 70 5.62 9.46 -13.84
CA ALA A 70 4.57 8.99 -12.93
C ALA A 70 4.18 7.54 -13.20
N PHE A 71 4.10 7.16 -14.48
CA PHE A 71 3.83 5.80 -14.89
C PHE A 71 4.94 4.83 -14.44
N VAL A 72 6.21 5.16 -14.68
CA VAL A 72 7.35 4.34 -14.25
C VAL A 72 7.43 4.26 -12.71
N TYR A 73 7.11 5.36 -12.02
CA TYR A 73 7.08 5.39 -10.56
C TYR A 73 6.00 4.46 -10.00
N ASN A 74 4.78 4.50 -10.56
CA ASN A 74 3.71 3.60 -10.17
C ASN A 74 4.09 2.13 -10.41
N LEU A 75 4.77 1.81 -11.51
CA LEU A 75 5.29 0.45 -11.76
C LEU A 75 6.28 0.03 -10.67
N LEU A 76 7.27 0.86 -10.36
CA LEU A 76 8.31 0.53 -9.37
C LEU A 76 7.76 0.46 -7.94
N SER A 77 6.83 1.33 -7.56
CA SER A 77 6.25 1.33 -6.21
C SER A 77 5.29 0.15 -5.99
N THR A 78 4.64 -0.36 -7.05
CA THR A 78 3.65 -1.44 -6.92
C THR A 78 4.23 -2.81 -7.21
N LEU A 79 4.94 -2.97 -8.34
CA LEU A 79 5.49 -4.24 -8.80
C LEU A 79 6.95 -4.44 -8.39
N GLY A 80 7.71 -3.35 -8.33
CA GLY A 80 9.17 -3.42 -8.30
C GLY A 80 9.74 -3.99 -9.60
N ALA A 81 11.07 -4.04 -9.72
CA ALA A 81 11.74 -4.58 -10.90
C ALA A 81 13.21 -4.92 -10.66
N LEU A 82 13.71 -5.95 -11.34
CA LEU A 82 15.15 -6.20 -11.55
C LEU A 82 15.74 -5.17 -12.53
N LYS A 83 15.01 -4.87 -13.60
CA LYS A 83 15.35 -3.86 -14.61
C LYS A 83 14.10 -3.42 -15.36
N ILE A 84 14.14 -2.23 -15.95
CA ILE A 84 13.11 -1.75 -16.87
C ILE A 84 13.73 -1.56 -18.26
N GLY A 85 13.25 -2.32 -19.24
CA GLY A 85 13.57 -2.14 -20.64
C GLY A 85 12.61 -1.13 -21.29
N ILE A 86 13.14 -0.20 -22.06
CA ILE A 86 12.39 0.83 -22.77
C ILE A 86 12.70 0.71 -24.25
N TYR A 87 11.68 0.47 -25.06
CA TYR A 87 11.82 0.33 -26.50
C TYR A 87 11.10 1.48 -27.20
N VAL A 88 11.88 2.28 -27.92
CA VAL A 88 11.44 3.50 -28.61
C VAL A 88 12.08 3.58 -29.99
N ASP A 89 11.47 4.31 -30.92
CA ASP A 89 12.10 4.60 -32.21
C ASP A 89 13.29 5.54 -31.97
N LEU A 90 14.53 5.09 -32.21
CA LEU A 90 15.72 5.90 -31.92
C LEU A 90 15.87 7.13 -32.83
N SER A 91 15.08 7.23 -33.91
CA SER A 91 15.00 8.44 -34.72
C SER A 91 14.19 9.56 -34.04
N ASP A 92 13.29 9.20 -33.11
CA ASP A 92 12.52 10.14 -32.29
C ASP A 92 13.37 10.65 -31.12
N ARG A 93 14.16 11.70 -31.37
CA ARG A 93 15.06 12.29 -30.38
C ARG A 93 14.35 12.82 -29.13
N GLU A 94 13.07 13.21 -29.25
CA GLU A 94 12.31 13.69 -28.09
C GLU A 94 11.98 12.54 -27.14
N LEU A 95 11.45 11.43 -27.66
CA LEU A 95 11.16 10.26 -26.82
C LEU A 95 12.41 9.56 -26.30
N VAL A 96 13.49 9.53 -27.08
CA VAL A 96 14.79 9.05 -26.61
C VAL A 96 15.26 9.89 -25.42
N SER A 97 15.16 11.21 -25.49
CA SER A 97 15.52 12.07 -24.36
C SER A 97 14.66 11.81 -23.13
N VAL A 98 13.34 11.62 -23.30
CA VAL A 98 12.45 11.25 -22.18
C VAL A 98 12.88 9.93 -21.55
N ALA A 99 13.24 8.92 -22.35
CA ALA A 99 13.69 7.63 -21.85
C ALA A 99 15.05 7.72 -21.13
N GLU A 100 16.02 8.43 -21.70
CA GLU A 100 17.37 8.58 -21.15
C GLU A 100 17.37 9.34 -19.81
N ASN A 101 16.52 10.37 -19.70
CA ASN A 101 16.40 11.19 -18.49
C ASN A 101 15.83 10.42 -17.29
N LEU A 102 15.19 9.26 -17.49
CA LEU A 102 14.70 8.45 -16.38
C LEU A 102 15.82 8.01 -15.41
N ARG A 103 17.05 7.83 -15.90
CA ARG A 103 18.20 7.52 -15.03
C ARG A 103 18.51 8.66 -14.05
N GLU A 104 18.44 9.90 -14.53
CA GLU A 104 18.65 11.09 -13.73
C GLU A 104 17.46 11.34 -12.79
N ASP A 105 16.23 11.27 -13.32
CA ASP A 105 14.99 11.49 -12.59
C ASP A 105 14.85 10.52 -11.39
N PHE A 106 15.13 9.23 -11.62
CA PHE A 106 15.14 8.18 -10.59
C PHE A 106 16.48 8.02 -9.89
N GLN A 107 17.49 8.81 -10.25
CA GLN A 107 18.75 8.89 -9.53
C GLN A 107 19.45 7.52 -9.38
N THR A 108 19.47 6.73 -10.47
CA THR A 108 19.97 5.34 -10.45
C THR A 108 21.44 5.25 -10.04
N ASP A 109 22.22 6.28 -10.39
CA ASP A 109 23.66 6.35 -10.13
C ASP A 109 23.99 6.99 -8.77
N ARG A 110 23.00 7.49 -8.03
CA ARG A 110 23.19 8.07 -6.70
C ARG A 110 23.13 6.99 -5.62
N SER A 111 23.84 7.24 -4.52
CA SER A 111 23.75 6.39 -3.34
C SER A 111 22.36 6.47 -2.71
N LYS A 112 21.93 5.42 -2.00
CA LYS A 112 20.60 5.34 -1.35
C LYS A 112 20.29 6.56 -0.47
N ALA A 113 21.28 7.07 0.25
CA ALA A 113 21.14 8.20 1.18
C ALA A 113 20.96 9.57 0.46
N GLU A 114 21.38 9.67 -0.79
CA GLU A 114 21.27 10.89 -1.60
C GLU A 114 19.99 10.93 -2.44
N ARG A 115 19.26 9.81 -2.52
CA ARG A 115 18.05 9.71 -3.34
C ARG A 115 16.89 10.51 -2.75
N THR A 116 16.22 11.24 -3.62
CA THR A 116 15.03 12.07 -3.31
C THR A 116 13.96 11.87 -4.36
N GLY A 117 12.72 12.32 -4.11
CA GLY A 117 11.66 12.26 -5.12
C GLY A 117 11.45 10.84 -5.65
N PHE A 118 11.46 10.70 -6.98
CA PHE A 118 11.29 9.42 -7.68
C PHE A 118 12.33 8.37 -7.31
N GLY A 119 13.57 8.78 -7.02
CA GLY A 119 14.64 7.84 -6.68
C GLY A 119 14.44 7.09 -5.36
N LYS A 120 13.60 7.61 -4.44
CA LYS A 120 13.37 6.94 -3.15
C LYS A 120 12.78 5.54 -3.28
N CYS A 121 11.92 5.29 -4.28
CA CYS A 121 11.34 3.95 -4.46
C CYS A 121 12.42 2.89 -4.79
N LEU A 122 13.56 3.31 -5.37
CA LEU A 122 14.67 2.40 -5.65
C LEU A 122 15.37 1.90 -4.39
N ASN A 123 15.25 2.58 -3.24
CA ASN A 123 15.88 2.11 -2.01
C ASN A 123 15.28 0.78 -1.54
N VAL A 124 13.95 0.67 -1.57
CA VAL A 124 13.24 -0.58 -1.28
C VAL A 124 13.52 -1.60 -2.37
N ASN A 125 13.42 -1.19 -3.65
CA ASN A 125 13.70 -2.08 -4.78
C ASN A 125 15.10 -2.72 -4.72
N ASP A 126 16.13 -1.94 -4.41
CA ASP A 126 17.52 -2.42 -4.30
C ASP A 126 17.69 -3.41 -3.13
N ARG A 127 16.96 -3.21 -2.02
CA ARG A 127 16.96 -4.17 -0.91
C ARG A 127 16.30 -5.49 -1.32
N ILE A 128 15.18 -5.41 -2.04
CA ILE A 128 14.52 -6.60 -2.60
C ILE A 128 15.49 -7.37 -3.50
N ILE A 129 16.12 -6.69 -4.47
CA ILE A 129 17.08 -7.32 -5.39
C ILE A 129 18.20 -8.04 -4.63
N ARG A 130 18.76 -7.42 -3.58
CA ARG A 130 19.81 -8.02 -2.73
C ARG A 130 19.33 -9.23 -1.92
N ALA A 131 18.05 -9.26 -1.57
CA ALA A 131 17.47 -10.35 -0.77
C ALA A 131 17.13 -11.59 -1.61
N LEU A 132 17.00 -11.44 -2.93
CA LEU A 132 16.77 -12.54 -3.86
C LEU A 132 17.99 -13.46 -3.97
N PRO A 133 17.78 -14.77 -4.20
CA PRO A 133 18.88 -15.71 -4.39
C PRO A 133 19.57 -15.54 -5.75
N GLY A 134 20.90 -15.45 -5.74
CA GLY A 134 21.72 -15.29 -6.94
C GLY A 134 22.23 -13.86 -7.13
N ASP A 135 23.08 -13.66 -8.14
CA ASP A 135 23.57 -12.33 -8.50
C ASP A 135 22.67 -11.72 -9.59
N HIS A 136 21.91 -10.70 -9.19
CA HIS A 136 21.00 -9.97 -10.07
C HIS A 136 21.54 -8.59 -10.50
N GLY A 137 22.71 -8.18 -9.98
CA GLY A 137 23.25 -6.84 -10.16
C GLY A 137 22.38 -5.73 -9.56
N ALA A 138 22.65 -4.48 -9.93
CA ALA A 138 21.84 -3.33 -9.55
C ALA A 138 20.67 -3.10 -10.52
N PHE A 139 19.61 -2.46 -10.02
CA PHE A 139 18.52 -1.98 -10.87
C PHE A 139 19.05 -1.04 -11.96
N ARG A 140 18.46 -1.12 -13.16
CA ARG A 140 18.81 -0.25 -14.28
C ARG A 140 17.67 -0.09 -15.28
N PHE A 141 17.72 1.03 -16.00
CA PHE A 141 16.99 1.22 -17.24
C PHE A 141 17.84 0.73 -18.43
N GLU A 142 17.24 -0.01 -19.36
CA GLU A 142 17.85 -0.38 -20.64
C GLU A 142 17.03 0.27 -21.75
N ILE A 143 17.67 1.01 -22.66
CA ILE A 143 16.98 1.72 -23.74
C ILE A 143 17.45 1.11 -25.05
N GLU A 144 16.51 0.61 -25.83
CA GLU A 144 16.77 -0.04 -27.10
C GLU A 144 15.84 0.47 -28.20
N ASP A 145 16.25 0.23 -29.45
CA ASP A 145 15.41 0.53 -30.61
C ASP A 145 14.17 -0.38 -30.63
N ILE A 146 13.04 0.19 -31.03
CA ILE A 146 11.76 -0.52 -31.16
C ILE A 146 11.83 -1.74 -32.09
N SER A 147 12.74 -1.79 -33.06
CA SER A 147 12.96 -2.97 -33.90
C SER A 147 13.52 -4.18 -33.14
N LYS A 148 14.08 -3.96 -31.95
CA LYS A 148 14.63 -4.99 -31.06
C LYS A 148 13.65 -5.41 -29.96
N GLU A 149 12.44 -4.85 -29.93
CA GLU A 149 11.46 -5.19 -28.91
C GLU A 149 11.17 -6.71 -28.93
N PRO A 150 11.38 -7.42 -27.80
CA PRO A 150 11.15 -8.85 -27.75
C PRO A 150 9.65 -9.16 -27.70
N ALA A 151 9.24 -10.23 -28.39
CA ALA A 151 7.89 -10.75 -28.26
C ALA A 151 7.73 -11.42 -26.88
N VAL A 152 7.02 -10.78 -25.95
CA VAL A 152 6.71 -11.34 -24.64
C VAL A 152 5.27 -11.83 -24.63
N ARG A 153 5.07 -13.11 -24.30
CA ARG A 153 3.73 -13.63 -24.03
C ARG A 153 3.33 -13.25 -22.60
N GLN A 154 2.30 -12.43 -22.47
CA GLN A 154 1.67 -12.20 -21.17
C GLN A 154 0.99 -13.50 -20.72
N LYS A 155 1.23 -13.92 -19.48
CA LYS A 155 0.47 -15.02 -18.88
C LYS A 155 -0.95 -14.53 -18.62
N THR A 156 -1.94 -15.30 -19.05
CA THR A 156 -3.33 -15.10 -18.63
C THR A 156 -3.48 -15.69 -17.23
N GLU A 157 -4.06 -14.95 -16.30
CA GLU A 157 -4.41 -15.51 -14.99
C GLU A 157 -5.52 -16.56 -15.18
N GLU A 158 -5.27 -17.78 -14.70
CA GLU A 158 -6.28 -18.83 -14.59
C GLU A 158 -6.98 -18.71 -13.24
N ALA A 159 -8.28 -19.00 -13.21
CA ALA A 159 -8.99 -19.11 -11.95
C ALA A 159 -8.32 -20.19 -11.08
N GLY A 160 -8.00 -19.84 -9.85
CA GLY A 160 -7.45 -20.78 -8.88
C GLY A 160 -8.56 -21.63 -8.27
N ASP A 161 -8.18 -22.78 -7.71
CA ASP A 161 -9.10 -23.56 -6.91
C ASP A 161 -9.31 -22.87 -5.54
N ALA A 162 -10.56 -22.52 -5.22
CA ALA A 162 -10.94 -21.98 -3.91
C ALA A 162 -10.56 -22.92 -2.75
N ALA A 163 -10.25 -24.19 -3.04
CA ALA A 163 -9.72 -25.19 -2.11
C ALA A 163 -8.57 -24.66 -1.24
N ALA A 164 -7.72 -23.76 -1.77
CA ALA A 164 -6.56 -23.26 -1.06
C ALA A 164 -6.91 -22.64 0.30
N PHE A 165 -7.98 -21.86 0.39
CA PHE A 165 -8.43 -21.19 1.63
C PHE A 165 -9.28 -22.11 2.51
N THR A 166 -10.13 -22.94 1.91
CA THR A 166 -11.07 -23.81 2.65
C THR A 166 -10.38 -24.96 3.38
N GLU A 167 -9.19 -25.38 2.93
CA GLU A 167 -8.43 -26.48 3.56
C GLU A 167 -7.66 -26.06 4.82
N LEU A 168 -7.31 -24.78 4.95
CA LEU A 168 -6.40 -24.31 6.02
C LEU A 168 -6.98 -24.51 7.43
N PRO A 169 -8.27 -24.26 7.68
CA PRO A 169 -8.86 -24.57 8.98
C PRO A 169 -8.77 -26.06 9.34
N ALA A 170 -9.01 -26.95 8.37
CA ALA A 170 -8.91 -28.40 8.59
C ALA A 170 -7.46 -28.85 8.83
N MET A 171 -6.48 -28.25 8.16
CA MET A 171 -5.06 -28.51 8.44
C MET A 171 -4.70 -28.15 9.89
N ALA A 172 -5.16 -26.98 10.36
CA ALA A 172 -4.87 -26.49 11.71
C ALA A 172 -5.39 -27.40 12.84
N GLU A 173 -6.39 -28.26 12.58
CA GLU A 173 -6.95 -29.20 13.57
C GLU A 173 -5.94 -30.21 14.11
N SER A 174 -4.83 -30.45 13.39
CA SER A 174 -3.82 -31.45 13.77
C SER A 174 -2.48 -30.85 14.20
N LEU A 175 -2.31 -29.53 14.07
CA LEU A 175 -1.01 -28.87 14.15
C LEU A 175 -0.80 -28.10 15.46
N PHE A 176 0.46 -27.84 15.78
CA PHE A 176 0.94 -26.92 16.80
C PHE A 176 1.55 -25.69 16.13
N LEU A 177 0.87 -24.55 16.26
CA LEU A 177 1.07 -23.36 15.44
C LEU A 177 1.28 -22.12 16.31
N LEU A 178 2.14 -21.21 15.83
CA LEU A 178 2.33 -19.87 16.38
C LEU A 178 1.95 -18.82 15.33
N GLY A 179 1.07 -17.90 15.70
CA GLY A 179 0.72 -16.73 14.91
C GLY A 179 1.26 -15.49 15.58
N ILE A 180 1.93 -14.63 14.82
CA ILE A 180 2.54 -13.39 15.31
C ILE A 180 2.00 -12.23 14.48
N ASP A 181 1.49 -11.20 15.15
CA ASP A 181 1.12 -9.93 14.54
C ASP A 181 1.91 -8.78 15.14
N VAL A 182 2.79 -8.20 14.32
CA VAL A 182 3.70 -7.13 14.74
C VAL A 182 3.05 -5.79 14.44
N GLY A 183 2.58 -5.12 15.49
CA GLY A 183 1.97 -3.80 15.42
C GLY A 183 2.97 -2.65 15.65
N GLY A 184 2.44 -1.43 15.67
CA GLY A 184 3.24 -0.23 15.94
C GLY A 184 3.52 0.05 17.43
N THR A 185 2.71 -0.48 18.32
CA THR A 185 2.74 -0.25 19.78
C THR A 185 2.78 -1.54 20.60
N ASP A 186 2.48 -2.65 19.94
CA ASP A 186 2.36 -3.96 20.55
C ASP A 186 2.72 -5.04 19.53
N VAL A 187 3.03 -6.24 20.03
CA VAL A 187 3.17 -7.48 19.27
C VAL A 187 2.19 -8.48 19.87
N LYS A 188 1.37 -9.12 19.05
CA LYS A 188 0.37 -10.08 19.48
C LYS A 188 0.79 -11.49 19.09
N PHE A 189 0.65 -12.42 20.02
CA PHE A 189 0.95 -13.83 19.82
C PHE A 189 -0.32 -14.65 20.02
N ALA A 190 -0.60 -15.55 19.09
CA ALA A 190 -1.66 -16.55 19.19
C ALA A 190 -1.04 -17.93 19.09
N VAL A 191 -1.41 -18.84 19.99
CA VAL A 191 -0.92 -20.23 19.99
C VAL A 191 -2.10 -21.15 19.76
N SER A 192 -2.00 -21.99 18.72
CA SER A 192 -2.97 -23.05 18.48
C SER A 192 -2.34 -24.42 18.61
N ARG A 193 -3.07 -25.36 19.21
CA ARG A 193 -2.69 -26.76 19.29
C ARG A 193 -3.88 -27.65 19.03
N SER A 194 -3.79 -28.47 18.00
CA SER A 194 -4.81 -29.44 17.60
C SER A 194 -6.19 -28.79 17.45
N GLY A 195 -6.26 -27.69 16.68
CA GLY A 195 -7.49 -26.94 16.42
C GLY A 195 -8.03 -26.11 17.60
N LYS A 196 -7.32 -26.04 18.73
CA LYS A 196 -7.70 -25.22 19.87
C LYS A 196 -6.81 -24.00 19.99
N LEU A 197 -7.40 -22.83 20.22
CA LEU A 197 -6.66 -21.64 20.62
C LEU A 197 -6.32 -21.79 22.11
N VAL A 198 -5.06 -22.08 22.41
CA VAL A 198 -4.63 -22.43 23.78
C VAL A 198 -4.03 -21.24 24.53
N HIS A 199 -3.59 -20.20 23.82
CA HIS A 199 -3.05 -18.98 24.41
C HIS A 199 -3.13 -17.80 23.46
N CYS A 200 -3.38 -16.62 24.01
CA CYS A 200 -3.20 -15.33 23.36
C CYS A 200 -2.49 -14.39 24.33
N GLU A 201 -1.54 -13.61 23.84
CA GLU A 201 -0.88 -12.58 24.64
C GLU A 201 -0.43 -11.38 23.81
N GLU A 202 -0.30 -10.25 24.48
CA GLU A 202 0.18 -9.00 23.92
C GLU A 202 1.46 -8.57 24.63
N LEU A 203 2.47 -8.23 23.83
CA LEU A 203 3.71 -7.61 24.26
C LEU A 203 3.68 -6.13 23.88
N ASN A 204 3.63 -5.24 24.87
CA ASN A 204 3.79 -3.81 24.64
C ASN A 204 5.25 -3.49 24.28
N TRP A 205 5.46 -2.70 23.24
CA TRP A 205 6.81 -2.29 22.81
C TRP A 205 6.81 -0.93 22.10
N ASN A 206 8.00 -0.37 21.89
CA ASN A 206 8.17 0.90 21.18
C ASN A 206 9.29 0.76 20.13
N PRO A 207 8.98 0.18 18.94
CA PRO A 207 10.00 -0.10 17.93
C PRO A 207 10.67 1.17 17.41
N ALA A 208 9.95 2.30 17.40
CA ALA A 208 10.50 3.58 16.96
C ALA A 208 11.66 4.10 17.84
N ALA A 209 11.75 3.62 19.10
CA ALA A 209 12.85 3.94 20.00
C ALA A 209 14.02 2.94 19.91
N SER A 210 13.86 1.83 19.19
CA SER A 210 14.89 0.79 19.09
C SER A 210 16.07 1.30 18.27
N ALA A 211 17.24 1.38 18.91
CA ALA A 211 18.45 1.90 18.27
C ALA A 211 19.22 0.81 17.49
N ASN A 212 18.90 -0.46 17.77
CA ASN A 212 19.57 -1.63 17.22
C ASN A 212 18.56 -2.71 16.81
N VAL A 213 18.88 -3.52 15.81
CA VAL A 213 17.97 -4.55 15.27
C VAL A 213 17.62 -5.62 16.28
N GLU A 214 18.54 -5.95 17.20
CA GLU A 214 18.32 -6.94 18.25
C GLU A 214 17.14 -6.55 19.16
N GLU A 215 16.98 -5.25 19.45
CA GLU A 215 15.86 -4.71 20.23
C GLU A 215 14.50 -4.88 19.54
N LEU A 216 14.49 -5.13 18.22
CA LEU A 216 13.29 -5.46 17.46
C LEU A 216 13.07 -6.97 17.36
N THR A 217 14.13 -7.75 17.14
CA THR A 217 14.01 -9.18 16.86
C THR A 217 13.95 -10.05 18.11
N ASP A 218 14.71 -9.70 19.14
CA ASP A 218 14.90 -10.56 20.30
C ASP A 218 13.60 -10.76 21.10
N PRO A 219 12.79 -9.72 21.39
CA PRO A 219 11.52 -9.91 22.09
C PRO A 219 10.57 -10.87 21.36
N ILE A 220 10.62 -10.91 20.03
CA ILE A 220 9.80 -11.81 19.21
C ILE A 220 10.34 -13.23 19.29
N THR A 221 11.65 -13.43 19.12
CA THR A 221 12.25 -14.77 19.17
C THR A 221 12.20 -15.37 20.58
N GLU A 222 12.40 -14.57 21.63
CA GLU A 222 12.31 -15.02 23.01
C GLU A 222 10.89 -15.44 23.39
N SER A 223 9.88 -14.67 22.98
CA SER A 223 8.47 -15.06 23.15
C SER A 223 8.14 -16.35 22.39
N ALA A 224 8.60 -16.48 21.14
CA ALA A 224 8.39 -17.71 20.36
C ALA A 224 9.02 -18.95 21.02
N VAL A 225 10.22 -18.83 21.60
CA VAL A 225 10.88 -19.91 22.37
C VAL A 225 10.10 -20.23 23.64
N ARG A 226 9.74 -19.21 24.41
CA ARG A 226 8.99 -19.38 25.67
C ARG A 226 7.67 -20.09 25.43
N LEU A 227 6.87 -19.61 24.49
CA LEU A 227 5.55 -20.17 24.16
C LEU A 227 5.66 -21.60 23.62
N MET A 228 6.72 -21.91 22.86
CA MET A 228 6.98 -23.27 22.40
C MET A 228 7.19 -24.24 23.57
N HIS A 229 8.00 -23.84 24.55
CA HIS A 229 8.27 -24.66 25.73
C HIS A 229 7.05 -24.81 26.63
N GLU A 230 6.26 -23.76 26.78
CA GLU A 230 5.07 -23.74 27.65
C GLU A 230 3.92 -24.57 27.08
N PHE A 231 3.63 -24.44 25.78
CA PHE A 231 2.44 -25.04 25.16
C PHE A 231 2.73 -26.25 24.26
N GLY A 232 4.00 -26.49 23.90
CA GLY A 232 4.38 -27.49 22.91
C GLY A 232 4.58 -28.92 23.43
N GLU A 233 4.51 -29.16 24.75
CA GLU A 233 4.71 -30.50 25.33
C GLU A 233 6.02 -31.17 24.87
N GLY A 234 7.09 -30.37 24.75
CA GLY A 234 8.40 -30.82 24.27
C GLY A 234 8.53 -30.93 22.75
N ARG A 235 7.50 -30.57 21.98
CA ARG A 235 7.54 -30.47 20.52
C ARG A 235 8.01 -29.08 20.07
N LYS A 236 8.59 -29.05 18.87
CA LYS A 236 8.80 -27.83 18.09
C LYS A 236 7.50 -27.38 17.43
N TRP A 237 7.45 -26.13 16.96
CA TRP A 237 6.34 -25.64 16.14
C TRP A 237 6.22 -26.44 14.85
N ASP A 238 5.00 -26.83 14.47
CA ASP A 238 4.79 -27.38 13.13
C ASP A 238 4.95 -26.25 12.10
N ALA A 239 4.38 -25.06 12.38
CA ALA A 239 4.62 -23.86 11.59
C ALA A 239 4.44 -22.55 12.41
N ILE A 240 5.02 -21.46 11.89
CA ILE A 240 4.90 -20.09 12.43
C ILE A 240 4.44 -19.17 11.30
N GLY A 241 3.39 -18.39 11.54
CA GLY A 241 2.99 -17.29 10.67
C GLY A 241 3.32 -15.94 11.27
N VAL A 242 3.80 -15.00 10.44
CA VAL A 242 4.20 -13.66 10.87
C VAL A 242 3.56 -12.60 9.97
N SER A 243 2.81 -11.70 10.58
CA SER A 243 2.34 -10.44 10.02
C SER A 243 3.31 -9.34 10.41
N TRP A 244 3.94 -8.68 9.44
CA TRP A 244 4.96 -7.66 9.68
C TRP A 244 4.66 -6.35 8.93
N PRO A 245 4.81 -5.17 9.55
CA PRO A 245 4.34 -3.90 8.97
C PRO A 245 5.38 -3.21 8.08
N ASP A 246 6.07 -3.97 7.22
CA ASP A 246 7.02 -3.49 6.20
C ASP A 246 6.93 -4.36 4.93
N VAL A 247 7.68 -4.02 3.87
CA VAL A 247 7.76 -4.84 2.66
C VAL A 247 8.45 -6.17 2.95
N ILE A 248 7.76 -7.25 2.62
CA ILE A 248 8.21 -8.63 2.79
C ILE A 248 8.33 -9.30 1.42
N ILE A 249 9.49 -9.89 1.13
CA ILE A 249 9.72 -10.69 -0.07
C ILE A 249 10.36 -12.01 0.33
N ARG A 250 9.73 -13.13 -0.01
CA ARG A 250 10.16 -14.50 0.25
C ARG A 250 10.52 -14.72 1.71
N ASN A 251 9.61 -14.35 2.60
CA ASN A 251 9.77 -14.39 4.06
C ASN A 251 10.93 -13.52 4.60
N LYS A 252 11.52 -12.63 3.78
CA LYS A 252 12.54 -11.69 4.22
C LYS A 252 11.94 -10.31 4.40
N ILE A 253 12.18 -9.74 5.57
CA ILE A 253 11.84 -8.35 5.87
C ILE A 253 12.87 -7.46 5.18
N VAL A 254 12.49 -6.92 4.02
CA VAL A 254 13.35 -6.10 3.16
C VAL A 254 13.08 -4.60 3.32
N GLY A 255 12.12 -4.29 4.21
CA GLY A 255 11.95 -3.00 4.86
C GLY A 255 11.11 -1.98 4.09
N GLY A 256 11.01 -0.81 4.70
CA GLY A 256 10.44 0.44 4.20
C GLY A 256 10.92 1.56 5.13
N GLU A 257 10.93 2.83 4.71
CA GLU A 257 11.25 3.93 5.61
C GLU A 257 10.05 4.26 6.54
N THR A 258 9.67 3.30 7.39
CA THR A 258 8.49 3.44 8.26
C THR A 258 8.83 4.12 9.60
N PRO A 259 7.85 4.62 10.37
CA PRO A 259 8.11 5.13 11.72
C PRO A 259 8.73 4.08 12.66
N LYS A 260 8.58 2.79 12.38
CA LYS A 260 9.02 1.70 13.27
C LYS A 260 10.52 1.50 13.23
N THR A 261 11.17 1.72 12.09
CA THR A 261 12.64 1.67 12.00
C THR A 261 13.29 3.03 12.27
N LYS A 262 12.58 3.99 12.87
CA LYS A 262 13.08 5.36 13.09
C LYS A 262 14.36 5.35 13.93
N GLY A 263 14.36 4.66 15.07
CA GLY A 263 15.54 4.57 15.94
C GLY A 263 16.75 3.98 15.23
N LEU A 264 16.56 2.92 14.43
CA LEU A 264 17.63 2.35 13.59
C LEU A 264 18.20 3.36 12.59
N ARG A 265 17.34 4.17 11.96
CA ARG A 265 17.77 5.18 10.97
C ARG A 265 18.48 6.37 11.61
N GLU A 266 18.05 6.77 12.80
CA GLU A 266 18.60 7.92 13.50
C GLU A 266 19.88 7.58 14.27
N ASN A 267 20.14 6.29 14.50
CA ASN A 267 21.39 5.82 15.08
C ASN A 267 22.57 6.03 14.10
N ARG A 268 23.47 6.95 14.44
CA ARG A 268 24.65 7.27 13.64
C ARG A 268 25.84 6.35 13.90
N GLU A 269 25.78 5.49 14.91
CA GLU A 269 26.87 4.58 15.29
C GLU A 269 26.85 3.27 14.50
N ARG A 270 25.71 2.92 13.88
CA ARG A 270 25.53 1.70 13.11
C ARG A 270 25.02 2.01 11.71
N ASP A 271 25.41 1.20 10.73
CA ASP A 271 24.89 1.32 9.38
C ASP A 271 23.46 0.76 9.31
N TYR A 272 22.53 1.57 8.81
CA TYR A 272 21.12 1.20 8.73
C TYR A 272 20.86 0.01 7.80
N GLU A 273 21.60 -0.10 6.69
CA GLU A 273 21.41 -1.20 5.74
C GLU A 273 21.96 -2.53 6.29
N GLU A 274 23.06 -2.50 7.03
CA GLU A 274 23.56 -3.66 7.77
C GLU A 274 22.55 -4.12 8.83
N GLN A 275 22.01 -3.20 9.65
CA GLN A 275 20.98 -3.52 10.65
C GLN A 275 19.73 -4.13 9.99
N LEU A 276 19.28 -3.57 8.87
CA LEU A 276 18.11 -4.07 8.15
C LEU A 276 18.37 -5.44 7.51
N SER A 277 19.60 -5.68 7.03
CA SER A 277 20.00 -7.01 6.53
C SER A 277 19.92 -8.09 7.62
N THR A 278 20.24 -7.74 8.87
CA THR A 278 20.05 -8.65 10.02
C THR A 278 18.57 -8.90 10.29
N LEU A 279 17.71 -7.88 10.17
CA LEU A 279 16.25 -8.02 10.33
C LEU A 279 15.67 -8.99 9.29
N SER A 280 16.20 -8.98 8.06
CA SER A 280 15.80 -9.93 7.01
C SER A 280 16.00 -11.41 7.42
N GLY A 281 16.91 -11.70 8.37
CA GLY A 281 17.18 -13.03 8.90
C GLY A 281 16.25 -13.49 10.03
N LEU A 282 15.28 -12.67 10.46
CA LEU A 282 14.36 -13.04 11.55
C LEU A 282 13.60 -14.34 11.28
N CYS A 283 13.09 -14.53 10.06
CA CYS A 283 12.32 -15.73 9.73
C CYS A 283 13.19 -16.99 9.68
N GLU A 284 14.47 -16.87 9.33
CA GLU A 284 15.42 -17.98 9.40
C GLU A 284 15.66 -18.40 10.86
N ARG A 285 15.85 -17.43 11.77
CA ARG A 285 15.96 -17.68 13.23
C ARG A 285 14.70 -18.34 13.79
N LEU A 286 13.50 -17.87 13.41
CA LEU A 286 12.24 -18.50 13.81
C LEU A 286 12.10 -19.92 13.23
N GLY A 287 12.65 -20.15 12.02
CA GLY A 287 12.67 -21.46 11.36
C GLY A 287 13.36 -22.53 12.20
N GLU A 288 14.40 -22.19 12.96
CA GLU A 288 15.08 -23.11 13.88
C GLU A 288 14.17 -23.68 14.97
N LEU A 289 13.07 -22.98 15.29
CA LEU A 289 12.05 -23.41 16.25
C LEU A 289 10.98 -24.31 15.62
N THR A 290 11.03 -24.53 14.31
CA THR A 290 10.06 -25.37 13.58
C THR A 290 10.59 -26.78 13.35
N VAL A 291 9.68 -27.74 13.11
CA VAL A 291 10.04 -29.14 12.81
C VAL A 291 10.84 -29.27 11.51
N SER A 292 10.47 -28.54 10.46
CA SER A 292 11.09 -28.63 9.13
C SER A 292 12.28 -27.69 8.92
N GLY A 293 12.48 -26.69 9.78
CA GLY A 293 13.42 -25.59 9.56
C GLY A 293 12.93 -24.52 8.58
N SER A 294 11.95 -24.85 7.73
CA SER A 294 11.34 -23.96 6.75
C SER A 294 9.87 -23.64 7.03
N GLY A 295 9.37 -24.01 8.22
CA GLY A 295 7.95 -23.88 8.59
C GLY A 295 7.52 -22.45 8.93
N VAL A 296 8.13 -21.42 8.34
CA VAL A 296 7.82 -20.01 8.63
C VAL A 296 7.28 -19.32 7.39
N MET A 297 6.11 -18.71 7.53
CA MET A 297 5.52 -17.82 6.53
C MET A 297 5.46 -16.41 7.08
N CYS A 298 5.94 -15.43 6.31
CA CYS A 298 5.91 -14.02 6.70
C CYS A 298 5.41 -13.17 5.53
N CYS A 299 4.50 -12.24 5.81
CA CYS A 299 4.01 -11.27 4.83
C CYS A 299 3.74 -9.92 5.47
N ASN A 300 3.49 -8.92 4.61
CA ASN A 300 3.08 -7.60 5.08
C ASN A 300 1.71 -7.66 5.80
N ASP A 301 1.47 -6.75 6.73
CA ASP A 301 0.23 -6.62 7.51
C ASP A 301 -1.02 -6.40 6.64
N GLY A 302 -0.91 -5.61 5.56
CA GLY A 302 -2.00 -5.41 4.60
C GLY A 302 -2.44 -6.70 3.91
N PRO A 303 -1.54 -7.41 3.21
CA PRO A 303 -1.79 -8.75 2.68
C PRO A 303 -2.21 -9.78 3.73
N MET A 304 -1.70 -9.73 4.97
CA MET A 304 -2.16 -10.62 6.05
C MET A 304 -3.63 -10.38 6.39
N ALA A 305 -4.05 -9.11 6.51
CA ALA A 305 -5.46 -8.78 6.75
C ALA A 305 -6.35 -9.31 5.62
N ALA A 306 -5.96 -9.05 4.37
CA ALA A 306 -6.64 -9.56 3.18
C ALA A 306 -6.72 -11.11 3.16
N PHE A 307 -5.64 -11.78 3.57
CA PHE A 307 -5.60 -13.24 3.68
C PHE A 307 -6.52 -13.76 4.77
N THR A 308 -6.50 -13.13 5.95
CA THR A 308 -7.35 -13.49 7.09
C THR A 308 -8.82 -13.44 6.68
N ASP A 309 -9.26 -12.34 6.07
CA ASP A 309 -10.64 -12.20 5.63
C ASP A 309 -11.00 -13.18 4.51
N ALA A 310 -10.10 -13.45 3.57
CA ALA A 310 -10.33 -14.45 2.53
C ALA A 310 -10.58 -15.85 3.12
N VAL A 311 -9.86 -16.23 4.17
CA VAL A 311 -10.06 -17.51 4.88
C VAL A 311 -11.41 -17.54 5.59
N GLU A 312 -11.79 -16.47 6.28
CA GLU A 312 -13.09 -16.40 6.97
C GLU A 312 -14.28 -16.40 5.99
N MET A 313 -14.18 -15.66 4.89
CA MET A 313 -15.16 -15.65 3.81
C MET A 313 -15.29 -17.02 3.14
N ALA A 314 -14.16 -17.70 2.86
CA ALA A 314 -14.18 -19.05 2.33
C ALA A 314 -14.88 -20.03 3.29
N ALA A 315 -14.61 -19.91 4.59
CA ALA A 315 -15.26 -20.71 5.62
C ALA A 315 -16.76 -20.40 5.76
N ALA A 316 -17.19 -19.18 5.42
CA ALA A 316 -18.60 -18.79 5.34
C ALA A 316 -19.32 -19.32 4.08
N GLY A 317 -18.57 -19.91 3.14
CA GLY A 317 -19.10 -20.36 1.85
C GLY A 317 -19.23 -19.24 0.81
N GLU A 318 -18.56 -18.11 1.01
CA GLU A 318 -18.48 -17.05 0.01
C GLU A 318 -17.50 -17.41 -1.11
N ASP A 319 -17.71 -16.82 -2.30
CA ASP A 319 -16.85 -17.04 -3.46
C ASP A 319 -15.55 -16.21 -3.36
N VAL A 320 -14.45 -16.91 -3.07
CA VAL A 320 -13.08 -16.36 -3.09
C VAL A 320 -12.23 -16.95 -4.23
N SER A 321 -12.85 -17.60 -5.22
CA SER A 321 -12.15 -18.25 -6.35
C SER A 321 -11.33 -17.30 -7.23
N ARG A 322 -11.54 -15.98 -7.06
CA ARG A 322 -10.78 -14.93 -7.75
C ARG A 322 -9.73 -14.26 -6.87
N GLY A 323 -9.49 -14.80 -5.67
CA GLY A 323 -8.65 -14.17 -4.66
C GLY A 323 -9.38 -13.03 -3.94
N PHE A 324 -8.62 -12.23 -3.19
CA PHE A 324 -9.16 -11.16 -2.38
C PHE A 324 -8.28 -9.91 -2.47
N PHE A 325 -8.92 -8.74 -2.60
CA PHE A 325 -8.22 -7.46 -2.72
C PHE A 325 -8.91 -6.42 -1.84
N ALA A 326 -8.15 -5.84 -0.92
CA ALA A 326 -8.64 -4.92 0.08
C ALA A 326 -7.90 -3.59 0.09
N TYR A 327 -8.64 -2.53 0.46
CA TYR A 327 -8.08 -1.24 0.81
C TYR A 327 -8.47 -0.86 2.24
N THR A 328 -7.51 -0.42 3.04
CA THR A 328 -7.75 0.05 4.41
C THR A 328 -7.71 1.56 4.44
N LEU A 329 -8.85 2.21 4.65
CA LEU A 329 -8.98 3.66 4.69
C LEU A 329 -8.76 4.18 6.11
N GLY A 330 -7.54 4.62 6.40
CA GLY A 330 -7.13 5.20 7.67
C GLY A 330 -6.49 6.58 7.52
N THR A 331 -5.39 6.81 8.26
CA THR A 331 -4.52 7.98 8.06
C THR A 331 -4.05 8.03 6.61
N GLU A 332 -3.54 6.90 6.13
CA GLU A 332 -3.18 6.63 4.75
C GLU A 332 -3.96 5.39 4.27
N LEU A 333 -3.94 5.14 2.96
CA LEU A 333 -4.57 3.95 2.38
C LEU A 333 -3.62 2.76 2.52
N GLY A 334 -4.03 1.73 3.26
CA GLY A 334 -3.38 0.41 3.24
C GLY A 334 -3.87 -0.44 2.08
N THR A 335 -3.10 -1.44 1.66
CA THR A 335 -3.51 -2.37 0.58
C THR A 335 -3.11 -3.79 0.91
N GLY A 336 -4.01 -4.73 0.65
CA GLY A 336 -3.75 -6.16 0.74
C GLY A 336 -4.28 -6.88 -0.49
N TRP A 337 -3.49 -7.81 -1.02
CA TRP A 337 -3.88 -8.62 -2.17
C TRP A 337 -3.42 -10.06 -1.99
N VAL A 338 -4.37 -10.98 -2.17
CA VAL A 338 -4.14 -12.41 -2.24
C VAL A 338 -4.70 -12.95 -3.56
N GLU A 339 -3.92 -13.77 -4.23
CA GLU A 339 -4.29 -14.41 -5.49
C GLU A 339 -5.32 -15.54 -5.27
N PRO A 340 -6.02 -15.98 -6.33
CA PRO A 340 -6.90 -17.15 -6.29
C PRO A 340 -6.29 -18.40 -5.64
N SER A 341 -4.98 -18.59 -5.76
CA SER A 341 -4.24 -19.73 -5.23
C SER A 341 -3.98 -19.65 -3.72
N GLY A 342 -4.37 -18.57 -3.05
CA GLY A 342 -3.95 -18.28 -1.67
C GLY A 342 -2.55 -17.67 -1.56
N ARG A 343 -1.84 -17.50 -2.67
CA ARG A 343 -0.51 -16.87 -2.70
C ARG A 343 -0.61 -15.36 -2.50
N ILE A 344 0.30 -14.82 -1.69
CA ILE A 344 0.57 -13.38 -1.65
C ILE A 344 1.66 -13.06 -2.69
N PRO A 345 1.40 -12.18 -3.66
CA PRO A 345 2.39 -11.80 -4.67
C PRO A 345 3.68 -11.24 -4.05
N GLN A 346 4.82 -11.63 -4.61
CA GLN A 346 6.15 -11.23 -4.12
C GLN A 346 6.56 -9.89 -4.72
N ILE A 347 5.84 -8.83 -4.37
CA ILE A 347 6.00 -7.45 -4.86
C ILE A 347 5.88 -6.44 -3.70
N PRO A 348 6.32 -5.18 -3.86
CA PRO A 348 6.22 -4.18 -2.80
C PRO A 348 4.77 -3.79 -2.44
N LEU A 349 3.88 -3.72 -3.43
CA LEU A 349 2.46 -3.34 -3.29
C LEU A 349 2.23 -2.00 -2.55
N GLU A 350 3.11 -1.00 -2.72
CA GLU A 350 2.97 0.32 -2.08
C GLU A 350 1.97 1.22 -2.84
N VAL A 351 0.70 0.82 -2.91
CA VAL A 351 -0.34 1.53 -3.67
C VAL A 351 -0.59 2.94 -3.15
N TYR A 352 -0.34 3.21 -1.86
CA TYR A 352 -0.45 4.54 -1.27
C TYR A 352 0.51 5.57 -1.92
N ASN A 353 1.61 5.11 -2.50
CA ASN A 353 2.55 5.94 -3.24
C ASN A 353 2.10 6.18 -4.69
N CYS A 354 1.15 5.43 -5.24
CA CYS A 354 0.73 5.60 -6.64
C CYS A 354 0.30 7.06 -6.91
N ILE A 355 0.92 7.66 -7.92
CA ILE A 355 0.51 8.96 -8.46
C ILE A 355 -0.78 8.74 -9.22
N ILE A 356 -1.87 9.34 -8.72
CA ILE A 356 -3.17 9.31 -9.35
C ILE A 356 -3.52 10.62 -10.04
N ASP A 357 -2.89 11.73 -9.64
CA ASP A 357 -3.16 13.09 -10.13
C ASP A 357 -1.87 13.74 -10.67
N LEU A 358 -1.89 14.15 -11.94
CA LEU A 358 -0.82 14.90 -12.61
C LEU A 358 -1.11 16.41 -12.69
N GLY A 359 -2.23 16.84 -12.12
CA GLY A 359 -2.74 18.20 -12.15
C GLY A 359 -2.54 18.93 -10.83
N SER A 360 -3.54 19.73 -10.44
CA SER A 360 -3.56 20.43 -9.14
C SER A 360 -2.26 21.23 -8.86
N CYS A 361 -1.84 22.04 -9.84
CA CYS A 361 -0.52 22.67 -9.84
C CYS A 361 -0.28 23.71 -8.74
N ARG A 362 -1.32 24.25 -8.08
CA ARG A 362 -1.13 25.17 -6.95
C ARG A 362 -1.02 24.41 -5.65
N ALA A 363 -1.79 23.32 -5.52
CA ALA A 363 -1.73 22.47 -4.33
C ALA A 363 -0.35 21.84 -4.13
N GLN A 364 0.45 21.68 -5.19
CA GLN A 364 1.82 21.20 -5.09
C GLN A 364 2.82 22.24 -4.55
N ASP A 365 2.46 23.53 -4.46
CA ASP A 365 3.38 24.58 -3.99
C ASP A 365 3.42 24.64 -2.45
N PHE A 366 2.45 24.04 -1.78
CA PHE A 366 2.46 23.90 -0.32
C PHE A 366 3.41 22.79 0.14
N ARG A 367 4.02 23.02 1.30
CA ARG A 367 4.84 22.02 2.02
C ARG A 367 4.05 20.74 2.27
N ALA A 368 4.72 19.58 2.26
CA ALA A 368 4.04 18.29 2.31
C ALA A 368 3.23 18.07 3.59
N GLU A 369 3.58 18.73 4.69
CA GLU A 369 2.87 18.67 5.96
C GLU A 369 1.59 19.54 5.99
N ASP A 370 1.46 20.48 5.06
CA ASP A 370 0.28 21.35 4.97
C ASP A 370 -0.94 20.56 4.50
N VAL A 371 -2.10 20.78 5.14
CA VAL A 371 -3.38 20.13 4.80
C VAL A 371 -3.76 20.35 3.34
N ARG A 372 -3.41 21.50 2.75
CA ARG A 372 -3.73 21.84 1.36
C ARG A 372 -2.83 21.14 0.35
N SER A 373 -1.70 20.59 0.80
CA SER A 373 -0.69 20.03 -0.09
C SER A 373 -1.12 18.69 -0.68
N ILE A 374 -0.70 18.47 -1.92
CA ILE A 374 -0.77 17.17 -2.58
C ILE A 374 0.59 16.46 -2.62
N ARG A 375 1.63 17.01 -1.99
CA ARG A 375 2.94 16.35 -1.91
C ARG A 375 2.93 15.22 -0.90
N ASN A 376 3.39 14.05 -1.32
CA ASN A 376 3.68 12.95 -0.44
C ASN A 376 4.64 13.37 0.69
N ILE A 377 4.36 12.96 1.92
CA ILE A 377 5.16 13.35 3.10
C ILE A 377 6.58 12.77 3.03
N ASN A 378 6.74 11.58 2.46
CA ASN A 378 8.01 10.86 2.45
C ASN A 378 8.85 11.16 1.20
N THR A 379 8.20 11.24 0.03
CA THR A 379 8.89 11.40 -1.26
C THR A 379 8.83 12.82 -1.81
N LEU A 380 7.94 13.68 -1.29
CA LEU A 380 7.64 15.02 -1.81
C LEU A 380 7.07 15.04 -3.24
N ILE A 381 6.79 13.88 -3.83
CA ILE A 381 6.16 13.75 -5.13
C ILE A 381 4.69 14.20 -5.01
N PRO A 382 4.20 15.11 -5.87
CA PRO A 382 2.82 15.53 -5.85
C PRO A 382 1.89 14.46 -6.44
N GLY A 383 0.63 14.46 -6.00
CA GLY A 383 -0.44 13.71 -6.64
C GLY A 383 -0.52 12.23 -6.26
N THR A 384 0.25 11.79 -5.25
CA THR A 384 0.18 10.42 -4.75
C THR A 384 -1.08 10.18 -3.94
N LEU A 385 -1.63 8.97 -4.01
CA LEU A 385 -2.87 8.55 -3.35
C LEU A 385 -2.93 8.85 -1.85
N GLN A 386 -1.78 8.87 -1.16
CA GLN A 386 -1.62 9.30 0.23
C GLN A 386 -2.41 10.58 0.58
N LYS A 387 -2.50 11.55 -0.36
CA LYS A 387 -3.18 12.85 -0.15
C LYS A 387 -4.64 12.91 -0.61
N TYR A 388 -5.24 11.77 -0.96
CA TYR A 388 -6.54 11.72 -1.65
C TYR A 388 -7.55 10.79 -0.97
N ALA A 389 -7.24 9.52 -0.71
CA ALA A 389 -8.24 8.53 -0.30
C ALA A 389 -8.34 8.29 1.22
N GLY A 390 -7.41 8.84 2.01
CA GLY A 390 -7.41 8.74 3.48
C GLY A 390 -7.86 10.02 4.18
N GLN A 391 -7.57 10.12 5.48
CA GLN A 391 -7.81 11.32 6.29
C GLN A 391 -7.29 12.61 5.65
N SER A 392 -6.05 12.59 5.14
CA SER A 392 -5.45 13.76 4.49
C SER A 392 -6.27 14.27 3.30
N GLY A 393 -6.91 13.36 2.55
CA GLY A 393 -7.79 13.74 1.45
C GLY A 393 -9.05 14.45 1.93
N VAL A 394 -9.71 13.91 2.96
CA VAL A 394 -10.89 14.53 3.57
C VAL A 394 -10.56 15.93 4.09
N PHE A 395 -9.46 16.07 4.84
CA PHE A 395 -9.04 17.36 5.42
C PHE A 395 -8.71 18.38 4.35
N ARG A 396 -7.98 17.97 3.30
CA ARG A 396 -7.64 18.81 2.16
C ARG A 396 -8.88 19.34 1.47
N LEU A 397 -9.82 18.46 1.15
CA LEU A 397 -11.05 18.85 0.45
C LEU A 397 -11.95 19.71 1.34
N ALA A 398 -12.05 19.40 2.64
CA ALA A 398 -12.79 20.21 3.61
C ALA A 398 -12.24 21.63 3.71
N PHE A 399 -10.91 21.78 3.86
CA PHE A 399 -10.27 23.08 3.94
C PHE A 399 -10.35 23.86 2.62
N ARG A 400 -10.38 23.15 1.48
CA ARG A 400 -10.52 23.77 0.15
C ARG A 400 -11.95 24.27 -0.10
N ASP A 401 -12.96 23.47 0.21
CA ASP A 401 -14.33 23.69 -0.29
C ASP A 401 -15.27 24.34 0.73
N LEU A 402 -15.13 24.04 2.02
CA LEU A 402 -16.05 24.56 3.05
C LEU A 402 -16.00 26.09 3.21
N PRO A 403 -14.84 26.78 3.17
CA PRO A 403 -14.80 28.22 3.39
C PRO A 403 -15.71 29.02 2.45
N ASP A 404 -15.80 28.59 1.18
CA ASP A 404 -16.58 29.29 0.16
C ASP A 404 -18.03 28.77 0.08
N LYS A 405 -18.25 27.47 0.31
CA LYS A 405 -19.56 26.84 0.07
C LYS A 405 -20.42 26.72 1.32
N GLU A 406 -19.82 26.43 2.47
CA GLU A 406 -20.50 26.23 3.77
C GLU A 406 -19.66 26.82 4.92
N PRO A 407 -19.51 28.17 4.96
CA PRO A 407 -18.61 28.84 5.91
C PRO A 407 -18.97 28.62 7.39
N GLU A 408 -20.23 28.34 7.70
CA GLU A 408 -20.69 28.06 9.05
C GLU A 408 -20.11 26.73 9.59
N ILE A 409 -20.10 25.68 8.76
CA ILE A 409 -19.49 24.39 9.11
C ILE A 409 -17.97 24.53 9.23
N PHE A 410 -17.34 25.31 8.34
CA PHE A 410 -15.93 25.61 8.45
C PHE A 410 -15.60 26.35 9.76
N ARG A 411 -16.42 27.34 10.15
CA ARG A 411 -16.24 28.08 11.40
C ARG A 411 -16.36 27.17 12.61
N GLU A 412 -17.35 26.27 12.63
CA GLU A 412 -17.49 25.27 13.69
C GLU A 412 -16.24 24.38 13.80
N ALA A 413 -15.68 23.93 12.68
CA ALA A 413 -14.45 23.14 12.67
C ALA A 413 -13.25 23.92 13.24
N MET A 414 -13.13 25.21 12.90
CA MET A 414 -12.10 26.11 13.44
C MET A 414 -12.28 26.36 14.95
N GLU A 415 -13.50 26.62 15.41
CA GLU A 415 -13.84 26.86 16.82
C GLU A 415 -13.56 25.63 17.69
N ARG A 416 -13.76 24.43 17.14
CA ARG A 416 -13.40 23.15 17.78
C ARG A 416 -11.89 22.87 17.75
N GLY A 417 -11.08 23.69 17.07
CA GLY A 417 -9.64 23.50 16.94
C GLY A 417 -9.26 22.32 16.06
N LEU A 418 -10.11 21.95 15.09
CA LEU A 418 -9.84 20.84 14.16
C LEU A 418 -8.79 21.19 13.10
N PHE A 419 -8.61 22.49 12.84
CA PHE A 419 -7.52 23.03 12.05
C PHE A 419 -6.77 24.09 12.84
N GLU A 420 -5.46 24.14 12.63
CA GLU A 420 -4.58 25.18 13.15
C GLU A 420 -3.95 25.91 11.97
N VAL A 421 -4.02 27.24 11.98
CA VAL A 421 -3.44 28.10 10.95
C VAL A 421 -2.34 28.93 11.60
N ARG A 422 -1.10 28.75 11.12
CA ARG A 422 0.07 29.51 11.56
C ARG A 422 0.57 30.38 10.42
N ARG A 423 1.30 31.44 10.77
CA ARG A 423 2.06 32.20 9.78
C ARG A 423 3.28 31.38 9.32
N ASP A 424 3.50 31.30 8.03
CA ASP A 424 4.68 30.69 7.42
C ASP A 424 5.12 31.51 6.21
N ASP A 425 6.23 32.23 6.34
CA ASP A 425 6.77 33.08 5.28
C ASP A 425 7.29 32.26 4.09
N GLY A 426 7.44 30.94 4.24
CA GLY A 426 7.79 30.01 3.16
C GLY A 426 6.61 29.47 2.36
N SER A 427 5.37 29.70 2.80
CA SER A 427 4.16 29.24 2.10
C SER A 427 3.69 30.24 1.03
N PRO A 428 3.08 29.79 -0.08
CA PRO A 428 2.62 30.66 -1.17
C PRO A 428 1.70 31.81 -0.75
N ASP A 429 0.92 31.62 0.32
CA ASP A 429 -0.03 32.61 0.84
C ASP A 429 0.27 33.06 2.28
N GLY A 430 1.50 32.81 2.76
CA GLY A 430 1.95 33.21 4.09
C GLY A 430 1.34 32.39 5.24
N ARG A 431 0.60 31.32 4.95
CA ARG A 431 -0.08 30.48 5.94
C ARG A 431 0.41 29.04 5.89
N PHE A 432 0.44 28.38 7.03
CA PHE A 432 0.67 26.95 7.16
C PHE A 432 -0.47 26.34 7.95
N VAL A 433 -1.11 25.32 7.38
CA VAL A 433 -2.35 24.73 7.90
C VAL A 433 -2.14 23.28 8.27
N THR A 434 -2.44 22.92 9.52
CA THR A 434 -2.32 21.55 10.02
C THR A 434 -3.57 21.11 10.76
N VAL A 435 -3.78 19.79 10.85
CA VAL A 435 -4.64 19.21 11.89
C VAL A 435 -3.75 18.93 13.10
N PRO A 436 -4.06 19.45 14.31
CA PRO A 436 -3.17 19.30 15.46
C PRO A 436 -2.90 17.83 15.83
N THR A 437 -1.62 17.49 16.05
CA THR A 437 -1.20 16.18 16.57
C THR A 437 -0.72 16.23 18.02
N GLU A 438 -0.48 17.44 18.55
CA GLU A 438 0.05 17.70 19.88
C GLU A 438 -0.70 18.86 20.55
N PRO A 439 -0.88 18.87 21.88
CA PRO A 439 -0.56 17.80 22.84
C PRO A 439 -1.50 16.59 22.75
N VAL A 440 -2.56 16.67 21.92
CA VAL A 440 -3.53 15.60 21.69
C VAL A 440 -3.75 15.49 20.19
N ASP A 441 -3.71 14.27 19.66
CA ASP A 441 -3.97 14.01 18.25
C ASP A 441 -5.44 14.19 17.88
N ARG A 442 -5.74 15.27 17.16
CA ARG A 442 -7.09 15.66 16.72
C ARG A 442 -7.53 15.02 15.41
N ARG A 443 -6.67 14.27 14.71
CA ARG A 443 -7.01 13.74 13.36
C ARG A 443 -8.24 12.84 13.37
N LYS A 444 -8.35 11.98 14.39
CA LYS A 444 -9.53 11.11 14.57
C LYS A 444 -10.81 11.92 14.80
N GLU A 445 -10.75 12.93 15.66
CA GLU A 445 -11.88 13.83 15.95
C GLU A 445 -12.27 14.64 14.72
N CYS A 446 -11.29 15.17 14.00
CA CYS A 446 -11.48 15.94 12.77
C CYS A 446 -12.17 15.12 11.67
N LEU A 447 -11.76 13.87 11.48
CA LEU A 447 -12.42 12.98 10.54
C LEU A 447 -13.86 12.65 10.97
N GLU A 448 -14.09 12.31 12.24
CA GLU A 448 -15.44 12.01 12.74
C GLU A 448 -16.38 13.20 12.57
N PHE A 449 -15.91 14.43 12.79
CA PHE A 449 -16.70 15.64 12.56
C PHE A 449 -17.25 15.69 11.12
N PHE A 450 -16.39 15.53 10.10
CA PHE A 450 -16.84 15.56 8.70
C PHE A 450 -17.71 14.36 8.33
N MET A 451 -17.42 13.18 8.90
CA MET A 451 -18.27 12.00 8.74
C MET A 451 -19.68 12.23 9.31
N GLU A 452 -19.79 12.87 10.48
CA GLU A 452 -21.08 13.19 11.11
C GLU A 452 -21.87 14.19 10.29
N LYS A 453 -21.22 15.27 9.82
CA LYS A 453 -21.85 16.26 8.94
C LYS A 453 -22.36 15.64 7.63
N ALA A 454 -21.60 14.71 7.05
CA ALA A 454 -22.02 14.00 5.85
C ALA A 454 -23.16 13.00 6.10
N ALA A 455 -23.02 12.15 7.12
CA ALA A 455 -23.98 11.11 7.45
C ALA A 455 -25.32 11.66 7.96
N GLY A 456 -25.27 12.73 8.76
CA GLY A 456 -26.47 13.44 9.25
C GLY A 456 -27.18 14.27 8.17
N GLY A 457 -26.57 14.44 6.99
CA GLY A 457 -27.12 15.29 5.93
C GLY A 457 -27.04 16.79 6.23
N GLU A 458 -26.24 17.20 7.22
CA GLU A 458 -26.07 18.60 7.63
C GLU A 458 -25.22 19.42 6.66
N SER A 459 -24.36 18.76 5.87
CA SER A 459 -23.41 19.39 4.94
C SER A 459 -23.37 18.65 3.62
N GLU A 460 -23.78 19.31 2.52
CA GLU A 460 -23.66 18.72 1.18
C GLU A 460 -22.22 18.73 0.72
N VAL A 461 -21.42 19.73 1.13
CA VAL A 461 -19.97 19.74 0.87
C VAL A 461 -19.29 18.53 1.49
N CYS A 462 -19.59 18.18 2.74
CA CYS A 462 -19.03 16.97 3.35
C CYS A 462 -19.48 15.71 2.60
N ARG A 463 -20.72 15.64 2.12
CA ARG A 463 -21.20 14.52 1.30
C ARG A 463 -20.42 14.39 -0.02
N ASP A 464 -20.19 15.52 -0.69
CA ASP A 464 -19.36 15.58 -1.89
C ASP A 464 -17.90 15.18 -1.65
N ILE A 465 -17.35 15.46 -0.46
CA ILE A 465 -16.02 15.00 -0.07
C ILE A 465 -15.95 13.47 -0.06
N PHE A 466 -16.94 12.79 0.52
CA PHE A 466 -16.96 11.32 0.52
C PHE A 466 -17.21 10.73 -0.88
N ARG A 467 -17.99 11.40 -1.73
CA ARG A 467 -18.07 11.04 -3.16
C ARG A 467 -16.73 11.22 -3.87
N ALA A 468 -16.00 12.29 -3.61
CA ALA A 468 -14.68 12.52 -4.18
C ALA A 468 -13.67 11.44 -3.72
N VAL A 469 -13.73 11.00 -2.46
CA VAL A 469 -12.96 9.85 -1.97
C VAL A 469 -13.27 8.59 -2.79
N GLY A 470 -14.55 8.33 -3.07
CA GLY A 470 -14.99 7.28 -3.98
C GLY A 470 -14.41 7.39 -5.38
N GLU A 471 -14.41 8.60 -5.96
CA GLU A 471 -13.79 8.86 -7.26
C GLU A 471 -12.29 8.54 -7.26
N PHE A 472 -11.56 8.93 -6.21
CA PHE A 472 -10.13 8.62 -6.09
C PHE A 472 -9.88 7.11 -5.98
N ILE A 473 -10.70 6.39 -5.21
CA ILE A 473 -10.63 4.92 -5.13
C ILE A 473 -10.88 4.29 -6.50
N ALA A 474 -11.82 4.81 -7.30
CA ALA A 474 -12.07 4.32 -8.65
C ALA A 474 -10.88 4.58 -9.59
N VAL A 475 -10.22 5.74 -9.48
CA VAL A 475 -8.97 6.02 -10.22
C VAL A 475 -7.87 5.02 -9.84
N THR A 476 -7.67 4.80 -8.54
CA THR A 476 -6.68 3.84 -8.03
C THR A 476 -6.99 2.42 -8.46
N TRP A 477 -8.26 2.01 -8.40
CA TRP A 477 -8.70 0.71 -8.87
C TRP A 477 -8.35 0.52 -10.35
N ALA A 478 -8.73 1.46 -11.22
CA ALA A 478 -8.43 1.39 -12.65
C ALA A 478 -6.92 1.40 -12.94
N GLU A 479 -6.13 2.08 -12.11
CA GLU A 479 -4.68 2.04 -12.19
C GLU A 479 -4.13 0.67 -11.79
N ASN A 480 -4.59 0.10 -10.67
CA ASN A 480 -4.17 -1.22 -10.20
C ASN A 480 -4.63 -2.34 -11.15
N GLU A 481 -5.79 -2.22 -11.79
CA GLU A 481 -6.24 -3.14 -12.83
C GLU A 481 -5.25 -3.18 -14.01
N TYR A 482 -4.72 -2.01 -14.39
CA TYR A 482 -3.74 -1.90 -15.47
C TYR A 482 -2.35 -2.40 -15.07
N LEU A 483 -1.91 -2.17 -13.83
CA LEU A 483 -0.56 -2.53 -13.39
C LEU A 483 -0.47 -3.98 -12.90
N LEU A 484 -1.43 -4.41 -12.09
CA LEU A 484 -1.39 -5.66 -11.34
C LEU A 484 -2.18 -6.79 -12.02
N HIS A 485 -3.19 -6.44 -12.83
CA HIS A 485 -4.10 -7.38 -13.50
C HIS A 485 -4.81 -8.39 -12.56
N PRO A 486 -5.27 -8.00 -11.36
CA PRO A 486 -5.74 -8.98 -10.39
C PRO A 486 -7.03 -9.68 -10.85
N ALA A 487 -7.14 -10.99 -10.64
CA ALA A 487 -8.38 -11.74 -10.87
C ALA A 487 -9.56 -11.19 -10.04
N ALA A 488 -9.30 -10.75 -8.81
CA ALA A 488 -10.27 -10.10 -7.94
C ALA A 488 -10.60 -8.70 -8.50
N LYS A 489 -11.79 -8.55 -9.08
CA LYS A 489 -12.26 -7.26 -9.64
C LYS A 489 -12.97 -6.38 -8.62
N GLU A 490 -13.50 -6.98 -7.56
CA GLU A 490 -14.13 -6.28 -6.45
C GLU A 490 -13.08 -5.75 -5.47
N ARG A 491 -13.45 -4.75 -4.65
CA ARG A 491 -12.59 -4.25 -3.58
C ARG A 491 -13.37 -4.22 -2.28
N THR A 492 -12.79 -4.80 -1.24
CA THR A 492 -13.31 -4.68 0.12
C THR A 492 -12.63 -3.51 0.82
N LEU A 493 -13.43 -2.62 1.40
CA LEU A 493 -12.96 -1.44 2.11
C LEU A 493 -13.03 -1.67 3.62
N PHE A 494 -11.92 -1.36 4.29
CA PHE A 494 -11.77 -1.39 5.74
C PHE A 494 -11.52 0.01 6.28
N GLY A 495 -11.62 0.16 7.60
CA GLY A 495 -11.16 1.36 8.30
C GLY A 495 -12.26 2.37 8.61
N ARG A 496 -11.86 3.48 9.21
CA ARG A 496 -12.79 4.42 9.86
C ARG A 496 -13.77 5.06 8.89
N LEU A 497 -13.30 5.42 7.69
CA LEU A 497 -14.09 6.17 6.70
C LEU A 497 -15.35 5.41 6.25
N VAL A 498 -15.36 4.09 6.36
CA VAL A 498 -16.49 3.23 5.94
C VAL A 498 -17.34 2.70 7.10
N LYS A 499 -17.03 3.09 8.34
CA LYS A 499 -17.81 2.63 9.52
C LYS A 499 -19.25 3.13 9.55
N ARG A 500 -19.52 4.29 8.96
CA ARG A 500 -20.88 4.83 8.84
C ARG A 500 -21.42 4.45 7.46
N LYS A 501 -22.57 3.77 7.45
CA LYS A 501 -23.18 3.27 6.22
C LYS A 501 -23.39 4.40 5.20
N GLU A 502 -23.82 5.57 5.65
CA GLU A 502 -24.08 6.73 4.81
C GLU A 502 -22.80 7.25 4.13
N CYS A 503 -21.67 7.28 4.86
CA CYS A 503 -20.38 7.66 4.28
C CYS A 503 -19.90 6.62 3.26
N PHE A 504 -20.06 5.34 3.57
CA PHE A 504 -19.74 4.26 2.64
C PHE A 504 -20.60 4.31 1.36
N ASP A 505 -21.90 4.57 1.48
CA ASP A 505 -22.79 4.70 0.33
C ASP A 505 -22.41 5.89 -0.56
N LEU A 506 -21.97 7.01 0.02
CA LEU A 506 -21.44 8.17 -0.74
C LEU A 506 -20.14 7.83 -1.47
N ILE A 507 -19.24 7.09 -0.82
CA ILE A 507 -18.02 6.58 -1.46
C ILE A 507 -18.38 5.68 -2.64
N ARG A 508 -19.36 4.79 -2.48
CA ARG A 508 -19.86 3.93 -3.58
C ARG A 508 -20.44 4.75 -4.72
N GLU A 509 -21.23 5.79 -4.41
CA GLU A 509 -21.80 6.69 -5.41
C GLU A 509 -20.71 7.36 -6.24
N GLY A 510 -19.70 7.92 -5.57
CA GLY A 510 -18.55 8.57 -6.21
C GLY A 510 -17.73 7.62 -7.09
N ALA A 511 -17.47 6.42 -6.59
CA ALA A 511 -16.76 5.38 -7.34
C ALA A 511 -17.55 4.94 -8.58
N ALA A 512 -18.84 4.64 -8.42
CA ALA A 512 -19.72 4.16 -9.49
C ALA A 512 -19.95 5.21 -10.59
N LYS A 513 -19.91 6.50 -10.24
CA LYS A 513 -19.98 7.59 -11.23
C LYS A 513 -18.82 7.55 -12.22
N ARG A 514 -17.64 7.12 -11.76
CA ARG A 514 -16.44 7.03 -12.59
C ARG A 514 -16.31 5.65 -13.24
N GLU A 515 -16.38 4.60 -12.43
CA GLU A 515 -16.21 3.20 -12.85
C GLU A 515 -17.47 2.40 -12.45
N PRO A 516 -18.51 2.35 -13.29
CA PRO A 516 -19.77 1.68 -12.96
C PRO A 516 -19.65 0.18 -12.70
N SER A 517 -18.60 -0.46 -13.21
CA SER A 517 -18.31 -1.88 -13.01
C SER A 517 -17.58 -2.17 -11.69
N LEU A 518 -17.06 -1.15 -11.00
CA LEU A 518 -16.37 -1.33 -9.72
C LEU A 518 -17.39 -1.64 -8.62
N VAL A 519 -17.25 -2.84 -8.05
CA VAL A 519 -18.00 -3.24 -6.86
C VAL A 519 -17.14 -3.01 -5.62
N LEU A 520 -17.62 -2.13 -4.75
CA LEU A 520 -17.04 -1.89 -3.43
C LEU A 520 -17.90 -2.60 -2.37
N LYS A 521 -17.24 -3.43 -1.55
CA LYS A 521 -17.81 -4.07 -0.36
C LYS A 521 -17.31 -3.36 0.88
N CYS A 522 -18.15 -3.24 1.90
CA CYS A 522 -17.70 -2.82 3.23
C CYS A 522 -17.36 -4.09 3.98
N ALA A 523 -16.16 -4.17 4.54
CA ALA A 523 -15.90 -5.19 5.53
C ALA A 523 -16.76 -4.91 6.77
N ASP A 524 -17.53 -5.89 7.22
CA ASP A 524 -18.10 -5.85 8.55
C ASP A 524 -17.12 -6.46 9.55
N ALA A 525 -17.27 -6.13 10.83
CA ALA A 525 -16.40 -6.64 11.89
C ALA A 525 -16.80 -8.05 12.35
N GLY A 526 -17.65 -8.76 11.60
CA GLY A 526 -18.44 -9.91 12.05
C GLY A 526 -18.06 -11.26 11.44
N LEU A 527 -16.93 -11.38 10.74
CA LEU A 527 -16.52 -12.65 10.15
C LEU A 527 -15.61 -13.45 11.09
N ALA A 528 -16.15 -13.88 12.23
CA ALA A 528 -15.57 -14.94 13.06
C ALA A 528 -16.24 -16.28 12.71
N VAL A 529 -15.76 -16.94 11.66
CA VAL A 529 -16.41 -18.10 11.05
C VAL A 529 -15.60 -19.37 11.25
N THR A 530 -14.27 -19.29 11.13
CA THR A 530 -13.40 -20.44 11.32
C THR A 530 -13.35 -20.89 12.79
N PRO A 531 -13.00 -22.16 13.08
CA PRO A 531 -12.98 -22.67 14.45
C PRO A 531 -12.09 -21.88 15.42
N LEU A 532 -10.92 -21.41 14.99
CA LEU A 532 -10.03 -20.62 15.85
C LEU A 532 -10.55 -19.19 16.05
N MET A 533 -11.13 -18.58 15.01
CA MET A 533 -11.69 -17.22 15.13
C MET A 533 -12.94 -17.20 16.03
N LYS A 534 -13.77 -18.25 15.98
CA LYS A 534 -14.89 -18.44 16.92
C LYS A 534 -14.43 -18.60 18.37
N GLN A 535 -13.35 -19.37 18.59
CA GLN A 535 -12.75 -19.47 19.92
C GLN A 535 -12.23 -18.13 20.43
N LEU A 536 -11.65 -17.30 19.55
CA LEU A 536 -11.24 -15.93 19.90
C LEU A 536 -12.46 -15.03 20.19
N GLU A 537 -13.56 -15.17 19.45
CA GLU A 537 -14.80 -14.43 19.71
C GLU A 537 -15.41 -14.79 21.10
N GLU A 538 -15.26 -16.03 21.54
CA GLU A 538 -15.69 -16.52 22.85
C GLU A 538 -14.68 -16.21 23.98
N ASP A 539 -13.49 -15.66 23.68
CA ASP A 539 -12.46 -15.37 24.66
C ASP A 539 -12.89 -14.24 25.63
N PRO A 540 -12.78 -14.41 26.95
CA PRO A 540 -13.25 -13.42 27.92
C PRO A 540 -12.31 -12.21 28.09
N VAL A 541 -11.09 -12.27 27.55
CA VAL A 541 -10.03 -11.26 27.73
C VAL A 541 -9.75 -10.51 26.43
N PHE A 542 -9.67 -11.24 25.31
CA PHE A 542 -9.26 -10.68 24.02
C PHE A 542 -10.41 -10.64 23.02
N THR A 543 -10.29 -9.76 22.04
CA THR A 543 -11.32 -9.57 21.00
C THR A 543 -10.79 -9.90 19.61
N VAL A 544 -11.71 -10.25 18.70
CA VAL A 544 -11.41 -10.43 17.27
C VAL A 544 -10.73 -9.18 16.70
N ALA A 545 -11.23 -7.99 17.02
CA ALA A 545 -10.64 -6.73 16.54
C ALA A 545 -9.18 -6.51 16.98
N GLN A 546 -8.73 -7.17 18.05
CA GLN A 546 -7.36 -7.10 18.52
C GLN A 546 -6.50 -8.21 17.90
N PHE A 547 -6.97 -9.46 17.88
CA PHE A 547 -6.14 -10.63 17.58
C PHE A 547 -6.39 -11.31 16.23
N ALA A 548 -7.33 -10.83 15.41
CA ALA A 548 -7.68 -11.46 14.13
C ALA A 548 -6.47 -11.71 13.23
N GLN A 549 -5.54 -10.75 13.10
CA GLN A 549 -4.34 -10.94 12.25
C GLN A 549 -3.37 -11.98 12.84
N ALA A 550 -3.23 -12.05 14.17
CA ALA A 550 -2.41 -13.09 14.81
C ALA A 550 -3.04 -14.48 14.63
N VAL A 551 -4.36 -14.59 14.71
CA VAL A 551 -5.08 -15.85 14.42
C VAL A 551 -5.02 -16.20 12.92
N GLY A 552 -5.20 -15.23 12.04
CA GLY A 552 -5.04 -15.41 10.59
C GLY A 552 -3.62 -15.87 10.22
N ALA A 553 -2.61 -15.38 10.93
CA ALA A 553 -1.23 -15.83 10.77
C ALA A 553 -1.05 -17.33 11.09
N LEU A 554 -1.86 -17.93 11.98
CA LEU A 554 -1.83 -19.39 12.21
C LEU A 554 -2.15 -20.15 10.92
N TYR A 555 -3.21 -19.73 10.21
CA TYR A 555 -3.59 -20.32 8.93
C TYR A 555 -2.59 -20.01 7.83
N PHE A 556 -2.00 -18.81 7.83
CA PHE A 556 -0.95 -18.46 6.89
C PHE A 556 0.28 -19.35 7.06
N GLY A 557 0.67 -19.65 8.30
CA GLY A 557 1.75 -20.59 8.63
C GLY A 557 1.53 -21.98 8.02
N CYS A 558 0.29 -22.47 7.96
CA CYS A 558 -0.04 -23.76 7.34
C CYS A 558 0.37 -23.85 5.86
N LEU A 559 0.50 -22.72 5.15
CA LEU A 559 0.97 -22.72 3.76
C LEU A 559 2.43 -23.17 3.60
N ALA A 560 3.27 -23.06 4.63
CA ALA A 560 4.64 -23.59 4.60
C ALA A 560 4.69 -25.14 4.63
N LEU A 561 3.55 -25.79 4.89
CA LEU A 561 3.43 -27.25 4.98
C LEU A 561 2.83 -27.87 3.70
N LYS A 562 2.39 -27.04 2.76
CA LYS A 562 1.98 -27.47 1.41
C LYS A 562 3.18 -27.42 0.48
#